data_AF-A0A439V769-F1
#
_entry.id   AF-A0A439V769-F1
#
_cell.length_a   1.000
_cell.length_b   1.000
_cell.length_c   1.000
_cell.angle_alpha   90.00
_cell.angle_beta   90.00
_cell.angle_gamma   90.00
#
_symmetry.space_group_name_H-M   'P 1'
#
loop_
_entity.id
_entity.type
_entity.pdbx_description
1 polymer ?
#
loop_
_entity_poly.entity_id
_entity_poly.type
_entity_poly.pdbx_seq_one_letter_code
_entity_poly.pdbx_strand_id
1 'polypeptide(L)' 'MNGEIKNFTGVDSPYEAPENPEIHLQTLGKSAEQMVDALEHWLNERDIAEDQ' A
#
# COMPACT_ATOMS: atom_id res chain seq x y z
N MET A 1 -6.21 -24.29 9.61
CA MET A 1 -6.41 -23.04 10.36
C MET A 1 -7.76 -23.16 11.05
N ASN A 2 -7.80 -23.22 12.38
CA ASN A 2 -9.01 -23.57 13.14
C ASN A 2 -10.06 -22.45 13.28
N GLY A 3 -9.98 -21.36 12.49
CA GLY A 3 -10.98 -20.28 12.52
C GLY A 3 -11.07 -19.55 13.87
N GLU A 4 -9.98 -19.51 14.63
CA GLU A 4 -9.94 -18.87 15.96
C GLU A 4 -10.15 -17.35 15.91
N ILE A 5 -9.86 -16.74 14.76
CA ILE A 5 -10.16 -15.35 14.44
C ILE A 5 -11.23 -15.33 13.34
N LYS A 6 -12.39 -14.76 13.64
CA LYS A 6 -13.47 -14.58 12.66
C LYS A 6 -13.24 -13.32 11.83
N ASN A 7 -13.63 -13.38 10.56
CA ASN A 7 -13.60 -12.27 9.61
C ASN A 7 -12.19 -11.71 9.35
N PHE A 8 -11.19 -12.57 9.33
CA PHE A 8 -9.83 -12.27 8.92
C PHE A 8 -9.74 -12.09 7.38
N THR A 9 -9.61 -10.83 6.97
CA THR A 9 -9.46 -10.43 5.56
C THR A 9 -8.27 -11.14 4.89
N GLY A 10 -8.53 -11.74 3.73
CA GLY A 10 -7.57 -12.56 2.99
C GLY A 10 -7.53 -14.05 3.41
N VAL A 11 -8.29 -14.46 4.43
CA VAL A 11 -8.40 -15.87 4.86
C VAL A 11 -9.85 -16.34 4.80
N ASP A 12 -10.73 -15.82 5.66
CA ASP A 12 -12.18 -16.16 5.70
C ASP A 12 -13.07 -14.98 5.26
N SER A 13 -12.52 -13.76 5.17
CA SER A 13 -13.15 -12.61 4.52
C SER A 13 -12.40 -12.21 3.24
N PRO A 14 -13.08 -11.74 2.18
CA PRO A 14 -12.41 -11.26 0.97
C PRO A 14 -11.70 -9.92 1.19
N TYR A 15 -10.62 -9.67 0.44
CA TYR A 15 -10.04 -8.35 0.25
C TYR A 15 -10.40 -7.85 -1.14
N GLU A 16 -11.03 -6.67 -1.22
CA GLU A 16 -11.34 -6.01 -2.49
C GLU A 16 -10.24 -5.00 -2.78
N ALA A 17 -9.33 -5.37 -3.70
CA ALA A 17 -8.26 -4.48 -4.12
C ALA A 17 -8.84 -3.24 -4.82
N PRO A 18 -8.27 -2.04 -4.63
CA PRO A 18 -8.74 -0.84 -5.32
C PRO A 18 -8.58 -1.00 -6.83
N GLU A 19 -9.62 -0.67 -7.59
CA GLU A 19 -9.58 -0.76 -9.06
C GLU A 19 -8.68 0.32 -9.69
N ASN A 20 -8.70 1.54 -9.12
CA ASN A 20 -7.97 2.70 -9.65
C ASN A 20 -7.22 3.43 -8.52
N PRO A 21 -6.19 2.83 -7.92
CA PRO A 21 -5.38 3.49 -6.92
C PRO A 21 -4.53 4.62 -7.55
N GLU A 22 -4.36 5.72 -6.84
CA GLU A 22 -3.48 6.82 -7.26
C GLU A 22 -2.01 6.37 -7.35
N ILE A 23 -1.59 5.51 -6.42
CA ILE A 23 -0.30 4.83 -6.39
C ILE A 23 -0.44 3.42 -5.81
N HIS A 24 0.27 2.45 -6.36
CA HIS A 24 0.35 1.08 -5.83
C HIS A 24 1.80 0.72 -5.45
N LEU A 25 2.09 0.71 -4.15
CA LEU A 25 3.42 0.38 -3.62
C LEU A 25 3.57 -1.14 -3.43
N GLN A 26 4.41 -1.77 -4.26
CA GLN A 26 4.77 -3.19 -4.15
C GLN A 26 5.87 -3.38 -3.09
N THR A 27 5.49 -3.85 -1.90
CA THR A 27 6.36 -3.89 -0.71
C THR A 27 7.26 -5.13 -0.63
N LEU A 28 6.92 -6.21 -1.34
CA LEU A 28 7.67 -7.46 -1.25
C LEU A 28 9.11 -7.26 -1.73
N GLY A 29 10.08 -7.61 -0.88
CA GLY A 29 11.50 -7.49 -1.18
C GLY A 29 12.08 -6.07 -1.10
N LYS A 30 11.33 -5.12 -0.52
CA LYS A 30 11.76 -3.73 -0.36
C LYS A 30 11.69 -3.30 1.10
N SER A 31 12.59 -2.41 1.51
CA SER A 31 12.55 -1.81 2.85
C SER A 31 11.48 -0.72 2.93
N ALA A 32 11.18 -0.29 4.16
CA ALA A 32 10.26 0.82 4.38
C ALA A 32 10.82 2.12 3.78
N GLU A 33 12.12 2.38 3.92
CA GLU A 33 12.81 3.55 3.37
C GLU A 33 12.67 3.60 1.85
N GLN A 34 12.87 2.47 1.16
CA GLN A 34 12.69 2.39 -0.30
C GLN A 34 11.23 2.66 -0.73
N MET A 35 10.25 2.41 0.14
CA MET A 35 8.84 2.72 -0.11
C MET A 35 8.52 4.18 0.12
N VAL A 36 9.16 4.82 1.10
CA VAL A 36 9.07 6.26 1.30
C VAL A 36 9.69 6.98 0.11
N ASP A 37 10.88 6.58 -0.33
CA ASP A 37 11.54 7.18 -1.51
C ASP A 37 10.64 7.13 -2.77
N ALA A 38 9.98 5.98 -3.00
CA ALA A 38 9.06 5.80 -4.12
C ALA A 38 7.79 6.67 -3.99
N LEU A 39 7.30 6.86 -2.77
CA LEU A 39 6.14 7.71 -2.50
C LEU A 39 6.48 9.20 -2.68
N GLU A 40 7.60 9.66 -2.12
CA GLU A 40 8.07 11.04 -2.27
C GLU A 40 8.28 11.40 -3.74
N HIS A 41 8.89 10.50 -4.51
CA HIS A 41 9.04 10.69 -5.94
C HIS A 41 7.70 10.89 -6.65
N TRP A 42 6.71 10.02 -6.38
CA TRP A 42 5.38 10.12 -6.96
C TRP A 42 4.64 11.43 -6.57
N LEU A 43 4.82 11.90 -5.33
CA LEU A 43 4.25 13.17 -4.86
C LEU A 43 4.87 14.37 -5.57
N ASN A 44 6.20 14.40 -5.70
CA ASN A 44 6.96 15.47 -6.34
C ASN A 44 6.63 15.58 -7.85
N GLU A 45 6.50 14.46 -8.55
CA GLU A 45 6.13 14.45 -9.97
C GLU A 45 4.76 15.10 -10.25
N ARG A 46 3.90 15.14 -9.22
CA ARG A 46 2.54 15.67 -9.31
C ARG A 46 2.41 17.05 -8.68
N ASP A 47 3.52 17.64 -8.23
CA ASP A 47 3.55 18.94 -7.51
C ASP A 47 2.64 18.94 -6.27
N ILE A 48 2.50 17.78 -5.61
CA ILE A 48 1.63 17.60 -4.44
C ILE A 48 2.40 17.85 -3.13
N ALA A 49 3.70 17.58 -3.13
CA ALA A 49 4.58 17.93 -2.03
C ALA A 49 5.06 19.37 -2.24
N GLU A 50 4.25 20.36 -1.87
CA GLU A 50 4.76 21.73 -1.71
C GLU A 50 5.84 21.75 -0.61
N ASP A 51 6.90 22.55 -0.82
CA ASP A 51 8.06 22.73 0.05
C ASP A 51 7.65 22.85 1.54
N GLN A 52 7.93 21.80 2.33
CA GLN A 52 7.92 21.86 3.79
C GLN A 52 9.27 22.23 4.36
#